data_AF-A0A1Q9CUZ8-F1
#
_entry.id   AF-A0A1Q9CUZ8-F1
#
_cell.length_a   1.000
_cell.length_b   1.000
_cell.length_c   1.000
_cell.angle_alpha   90.00
_cell.angle_beta   90.00
_cell.angle_gamma   90.00
#
_symmetry.space_group_name_H-M   'P 1'
#
loop_
_entity.id
_entity.type
_entity.pdbx_description
1 polymer ?
#
loop_
_entity_poly.entity_id
_entity_poly.type
_entity_poly.pdbx_seq_one_letter_code
_entity_poly.pdbx_strand_id
1 'polypeptide(L)'
;MGPRISALWRTQDKQLAPCHVGRVTAVAPQDPVASAAFAGASAVDKVTSSRSKVARRSLYSCYTLYFRRWRYYEDRARRNLRNRAYNIFMKNKYKKAMKKVLRYTVELIYGDKQPASHQEVMDEVKEMLDEACEVIDEVTVQGVLHRNTAAKRKDRMFRAILRGSEKKGLITRPSVEEDPQNRFVPAYKIIGYELPECNYVREPRPWQLPGWKSPWMLKWEWEKWRKLTGRK
;
A
#
# COMPACT_ATOMS: atom_id res chain seq x y z
N MET A 1 3.58 49.76 40.62
CA MET A 1 2.12 49.78 40.37
C MET A 1 1.86 49.19 38.99
N GLY A 2 0.95 48.22 38.89
CA GLY A 2 0.57 47.55 37.63
C GLY A 2 0.93 46.05 37.62
N PRO A 3 0.03 45.13 37.25
CA PRO A 3 -0.19 43.91 38.03
C PRO A 3 0.28 42.59 37.40
N ARG A 4 0.50 41.62 38.30
CA ARG A 4 0.76 40.19 38.07
C ARG A 4 -0.39 39.52 37.32
N ILE A 5 -0.09 38.75 36.27
CA ILE A 5 -1.03 37.82 35.63
C ILE A 5 -0.58 36.40 35.98
N SER A 6 -1.29 35.81 36.93
CA SER A 6 -1.26 34.40 37.29
C SER A 6 -2.51 33.74 36.71
N ALA A 7 -2.35 32.82 35.76
CA ALA A 7 -3.41 31.92 35.28
C ALA A 7 -2.88 30.49 35.43
N LEU A 8 -3.19 29.84 36.55
CA LEU A 8 -4.27 28.86 36.71
C LEU A 8 -4.25 27.75 35.67
N TRP A 9 -3.50 26.70 36.03
CA TRP A 9 -3.67 25.34 35.57
C TRP A 9 -5.11 24.87 35.89
N ARG A 10 -5.87 24.52 34.86
CA ARG A 10 -7.17 23.86 35.01
C ARG A 10 -7.14 22.54 34.27
N THR A 11 -6.89 21.49 35.05
CA THR A 11 -7.14 20.09 34.71
C THR A 11 -8.63 19.91 34.39
N GLN A 12 -8.93 19.26 33.26
CA GLN A 12 -10.25 18.71 32.99
C GLN A 12 -10.09 17.22 32.69
N ASP A 13 -10.39 16.43 33.72
CA ASP A 13 -10.69 15.02 33.65
C ASP A 13 -11.91 14.80 32.75
N LYS A 14 -11.71 14.17 31.59
CA LYS A 14 -12.81 13.64 30.78
C LYS A 14 -13.06 12.19 31.21
N GLN A 15 -14.12 12.03 32.00
CA GLN A 15 -14.72 10.76 32.38
C GLN A 15 -15.12 9.97 31.12
N LEU A 16 -14.66 8.72 31.06
CA LEU A 16 -15.04 7.72 30.07
C LEU A 16 -16.37 7.09 30.50
N ALA A 17 -17.38 7.15 29.64
CA ALA A 17 -18.65 6.45 29.83
C ALA A 17 -18.53 4.96 29.42
N PRO A 18 -19.11 4.02 30.19
CA PRO A 18 -19.17 2.61 29.84
C PRO A 18 -20.29 2.32 28.83
N CYS A 19 -19.97 1.70 27.70
CA CYS A 19 -20.95 1.16 26.77
C CYS A 19 -21.38 -0.26 27.21
N HIS A 20 -22.65 -0.37 27.60
CA HIS A 20 -23.31 -1.60 28.03
C HIS A 20 -23.39 -2.63 26.90
N VAL A 21 -23.05 -3.87 27.27
CA VAL A 21 -23.26 -5.11 26.53
C VAL A 21 -24.75 -5.48 26.62
N GLY A 22 -25.46 -5.40 25.49
CA GLY A 22 -26.84 -5.87 25.35
C GLY A 22 -26.91 -7.07 24.40
N ARG A 23 -26.95 -8.27 24.98
CA ARG A 23 -27.18 -9.56 24.29
C ARG A 23 -28.69 -9.75 24.17
N VAL A 24 -29.23 -9.74 22.95
CA VAL A 24 -30.62 -10.13 22.70
C VAL A 24 -30.62 -11.39 21.84
N THR A 25 -30.95 -12.51 22.49
CA THR A 25 -31.41 -13.74 21.87
C THR A 25 -32.89 -13.58 21.51
N ALA A 26 -33.26 -13.84 20.27
CA ALA A 26 -34.65 -14.01 19.87
C ALA A 26 -34.76 -15.18 18.89
N VAL A 27 -35.73 -16.03 19.22
CA VAL A 27 -36.04 -17.35 18.71
C VAL A 27 -36.73 -17.28 17.35
N ALA A 28 -36.45 -18.27 16.51
CA ALA A 28 -37.09 -18.46 15.21
C ALA A 28 -38.55 -18.94 15.34
N PRO A 29 -39.41 -18.57 14.38
CA PRO A 29 -40.55 -19.41 14.01
C PRO A 29 -40.46 -19.88 12.55
N GLN A 30 -40.68 -21.18 12.36
CA GLN A 30 -40.98 -21.88 11.11
C GLN A 30 -42.49 -21.72 10.81
N ASP A 31 -42.91 -21.26 9.61
CA ASP A 31 -43.48 -22.02 8.46
C ASP A 31 -44.84 -21.37 8.06
N PRO A 32 -45.53 -21.66 6.94
CA PRO A 32 -45.18 -22.32 5.67
C PRO A 32 -45.72 -21.59 4.38
N VAL A 33 -45.41 -22.18 3.21
CA VAL A 33 -45.94 -22.05 1.82
C VAL A 33 -47.01 -20.99 1.46
N ALA A 34 -46.71 -20.16 0.45
CA ALA A 34 -47.68 -19.77 -0.59
C ALA A 34 -46.98 -19.20 -1.85
N SER A 35 -47.38 -19.74 -2.99
CA SER A 35 -46.99 -19.35 -4.34
C SER A 35 -47.69 -18.03 -4.74
N ALA A 36 -46.93 -17.05 -5.21
CA ALA A 36 -47.46 -15.93 -6.00
C ALA A 36 -46.37 -15.36 -6.91
N ALA A 37 -46.52 -15.64 -8.21
CA ALA A 37 -45.78 -15.01 -9.27
C ALA A 37 -46.11 -13.50 -9.31
N PHE A 38 -45.11 -12.65 -9.06
CA PHE A 38 -45.18 -11.23 -9.39
C PHE A 38 -44.11 -10.90 -10.43
N ALA A 39 -44.60 -10.66 -11.65
CA ALA A 39 -43.90 -9.95 -12.70
C ALA A 39 -43.56 -8.54 -12.20
N GLY A 40 -42.28 -8.22 -12.19
CA GLY A 40 -41.78 -6.93 -11.72
C GLY A 40 -40.27 -6.87 -11.90
N ALA A 41 -39.84 -6.79 -13.16
CA ALA A 41 -38.45 -6.56 -13.54
C ALA A 41 -37.98 -5.25 -12.89
N SER A 42 -37.35 -5.39 -11.72
CA SER A 42 -36.75 -4.27 -10.99
C SER A 42 -35.63 -3.70 -11.83
N ALA A 43 -35.79 -2.41 -12.15
CA ALA A 43 -34.77 -1.57 -12.72
C ALA A 43 -33.49 -1.72 -11.89
N VAL A 44 -32.49 -2.37 -12.47
CA VAL A 44 -31.15 -2.44 -11.91
C VAL A 44 -30.61 -1.02 -11.91
N ASP A 45 -30.59 -0.40 -10.74
CA ASP A 45 -29.96 0.88 -10.47
C ASP A 45 -28.55 0.90 -11.06
N LYS A 46 -28.40 1.63 -12.17
CA LYS A 46 -27.11 1.94 -12.81
C LYS A 46 -26.33 2.98 -12.01
N VAL A 47 -26.17 2.77 -10.71
CA VAL A 47 -25.34 3.61 -9.86
C VAL A 47 -24.18 2.75 -9.37
N THR A 48 -23.06 2.79 -10.11
CA THR A 48 -21.65 2.55 -9.67
C THR A 48 -20.72 2.04 -10.80
N SER A 49 -20.79 2.63 -12.01
CA SER A 49 -19.76 2.39 -13.07
C SER A 49 -18.95 3.64 -13.44
N SER A 50 -19.05 4.72 -12.65
CA SER A 50 -18.27 5.94 -12.89
C SER A 50 -16.87 5.88 -12.26
N ARG A 51 -16.69 5.16 -11.15
CA ARG A 51 -15.38 4.98 -10.50
C ARG A 51 -14.42 4.07 -11.27
N SER A 52 -14.92 3.09 -12.04
CA SER A 52 -14.07 2.12 -12.76
C SER A 52 -13.53 2.65 -14.10
N LYS A 53 -14.27 3.55 -14.78
CA LYS A 53 -13.84 4.14 -16.06
C LYS A 53 -12.69 5.13 -15.90
N VAL A 54 -12.63 5.87 -14.79
CA VAL A 54 -11.54 6.81 -14.49
C VAL A 54 -10.22 6.07 -14.27
N ALA A 55 -10.25 4.92 -13.59
CA ALA A 55 -9.07 4.08 -13.39
C ALA A 55 -8.61 3.37 -14.67
N ARG A 56 -9.53 2.99 -15.57
CA ARG A 56 -9.19 2.38 -16.87
C ARG A 56 -8.62 3.39 -17.89
N ARG A 57 -9.14 4.63 -17.97
CA ARG A 57 -8.59 5.72 -18.82
C ARG A 57 -7.13 6.07 -18.51
N SER A 58 -6.77 5.78 -17.28
CA SER A 58 -5.53 6.11 -16.63
C SER A 58 -4.36 5.19 -16.97
N LEU A 59 -4.71 4.01 -17.52
CA LEU A 59 -3.81 2.94 -17.95
C LEU A 59 -3.54 3.02 -19.46
N TYR A 60 -4.37 3.74 -20.22
CA TYR A 60 -3.99 4.14 -21.57
C TYR A 60 -2.84 5.12 -21.43
N SER A 61 -1.69 4.70 -21.94
CA SER A 61 -0.36 5.26 -21.85
C SER A 61 -0.28 6.70 -21.35
N CYS A 62 0.71 6.98 -20.51
CA CYS A 62 1.19 8.35 -20.27
C CYS A 62 1.25 9.15 -21.58
N TYR A 63 1.55 8.51 -22.71
CA TYR A 63 1.49 9.17 -24.00
C TYR A 63 0.13 9.82 -24.35
N THR A 64 -0.98 9.07 -24.20
CA THR A 64 -2.34 9.57 -24.54
C THR A 64 -2.85 10.63 -23.57
N LEU A 65 -2.48 10.52 -22.29
CA LEU A 65 -2.85 11.48 -21.24
C LEU A 65 -2.02 12.76 -21.27
N TYR A 66 -0.75 12.70 -21.70
CA TYR A 66 0.15 13.85 -21.68
C TYR A 66 0.28 14.55 -23.04
N PHE A 67 0.09 13.86 -24.18
CA PHE A 67 0.40 14.43 -25.50
C PHE A 67 -0.77 14.52 -26.50
N ARG A 68 -1.91 13.85 -26.29
CA ARG A 68 -2.99 13.75 -27.31
C ARG A 68 -4.19 14.69 -27.11
N ARG A 69 -4.17 15.61 -26.14
CA ARG A 69 -5.33 16.48 -25.85
C ARG A 69 -5.19 17.85 -26.50
N TRP A 70 -6.23 18.29 -27.22
CA TRP A 70 -6.32 19.59 -27.89
C TRP A 70 -6.30 20.80 -26.93
N ARG A 71 -6.78 20.65 -25.70
CA ARG A 71 -6.75 21.71 -24.66
C ARG A 71 -5.64 21.46 -23.64
N TYR A 72 -4.88 22.51 -23.33
CA TYR A 72 -3.90 22.51 -22.25
C TYR A 72 -4.53 22.16 -20.90
N TYR A 73 -3.82 21.39 -20.08
CA TYR A 73 -4.24 21.09 -18.71
C TYR A 73 -3.93 22.26 -17.77
N GLU A 74 -4.88 22.58 -16.89
CA GLU A 74 -4.62 23.47 -15.75
C GLU A 74 -3.47 22.97 -14.88
N ASP A 75 -2.78 23.89 -14.20
CA ASP A 75 -1.57 23.60 -13.41
C ASP A 75 -1.79 22.56 -12.31
N ARG A 76 -2.97 22.59 -11.68
CA ARG A 76 -3.36 21.60 -10.68
C ARG A 76 -3.52 20.21 -11.31
N ALA A 77 -4.14 20.12 -12.49
CA ALA A 77 -4.29 18.87 -13.22
C ALA A 77 -2.93 18.31 -13.67
N ARG A 78 -2.01 19.16 -14.16
CA ARG A 78 -0.64 18.75 -14.53
C ARG A 78 0.15 18.21 -13.34
N ARG A 79 0.08 18.88 -12.19
CA ARG A 79 0.70 18.40 -10.94
C ARG A 79 0.11 17.07 -10.50
N ASN A 80 -1.21 16.92 -10.55
CA ASN A 80 -1.89 15.67 -10.20
C ASN A 80 -1.50 14.52 -11.11
N LEU A 81 -1.39 14.74 -12.43
CA LEU A 81 -0.95 13.72 -13.39
C LEU A 81 0.48 13.25 -13.09
N ARG A 82 1.41 14.18 -12.83
CA ARG A 82 2.81 13.86 -12.47
C ARG A 82 2.89 13.04 -11.17
N ASN A 83 2.23 13.52 -10.12
CA ASN A 83 2.11 12.80 -8.84
C ASN A 83 1.54 11.40 -9.02
N ARG A 84 0.51 11.27 -9.87
CA ARG A 84 -0.16 10.01 -10.14
C ARG A 84 0.73 9.02 -10.88
N ALA A 85 1.45 9.47 -11.92
CA ALA A 85 2.38 8.62 -12.67
C ALA A 85 3.50 8.09 -11.77
N TYR A 86 4.09 8.95 -10.94
CA TYR A 86 5.09 8.56 -9.95
C TYR A 86 4.55 7.56 -8.92
N ASN A 87 3.36 7.82 -8.35
CA ASN A 87 2.76 6.91 -7.39
C ASN A 87 2.46 5.54 -8.03
N ILE A 88 2.09 5.48 -9.32
CA ILE A 88 1.90 4.21 -10.05
C ILE A 88 3.24 3.49 -10.22
N PHE A 89 4.29 4.21 -10.64
CA PHE A 89 5.64 3.67 -10.80
C PHE A 89 6.14 3.05 -9.49
N MET A 90 6.13 3.82 -8.40
CA MET A 90 6.57 3.36 -7.07
C MET A 90 5.71 2.18 -6.56
N LYS A 91 4.39 2.23 -6.78
CA LYS A 91 3.51 1.10 -6.42
C LYS A 91 3.80 -0.16 -7.22
N ASN A 92 4.18 -0.03 -8.48
CA ASN A 92 4.54 -1.18 -9.30
C ASN A 92 5.92 -1.73 -8.93
N LYS A 93 6.87 -0.87 -8.53
CA LYS A 93 8.20 -1.26 -8.07
C LYS A 93 8.12 -2.25 -6.89
N TYR A 94 7.53 -1.86 -5.76
CA TYR A 94 7.43 -2.77 -4.61
C TYR A 94 6.56 -3.99 -4.87
N LYS A 95 5.51 -3.87 -5.70
CA LYS A 95 4.67 -5.02 -6.07
C LYS A 95 5.45 -6.07 -6.84
N LYS A 96 6.36 -5.65 -7.73
CA LYS A 96 7.22 -6.57 -8.48
C LYS A 96 8.21 -7.28 -7.55
N ALA A 97 8.89 -6.54 -6.66
CA ALA A 97 9.80 -7.12 -5.67
C ALA A 97 9.08 -8.13 -4.77
N MET A 98 7.96 -7.74 -4.14
CA MET A 98 7.12 -8.64 -3.34
C MET A 98 6.60 -9.85 -4.12
N LYS A 99 6.33 -9.71 -5.43
CA LYS A 99 5.88 -10.82 -6.27
C LYS A 99 7.00 -11.84 -6.53
N LYS A 100 8.28 -11.45 -6.52
CA LYS A 100 9.41 -12.41 -6.61
C LYS A 100 9.38 -13.35 -5.40
N VAL A 101 9.40 -12.78 -4.19
CA VAL A 101 9.34 -13.52 -2.92
C VAL A 101 8.10 -14.42 -2.86
N LEU A 102 6.91 -13.89 -3.18
CA LEU A 102 5.69 -14.69 -3.10
C LEU A 102 5.64 -15.82 -4.14
N ARG A 103 6.22 -15.64 -5.33
CA ARG A 103 6.32 -16.73 -6.32
C ARG A 103 7.20 -17.85 -5.81
N TYR A 104 8.35 -17.51 -5.24
CA TYR A 104 9.20 -18.49 -4.59
C TYR A 104 8.45 -19.25 -3.49
N THR A 105 7.69 -18.57 -2.61
CA THR A 105 6.91 -19.27 -1.57
C THR A 105 5.84 -20.21 -2.13
N VAL A 106 5.25 -19.87 -3.27
CA VAL A 106 4.27 -20.73 -3.95
C VAL A 106 4.97 -21.95 -4.53
N GLU A 107 6.13 -21.78 -5.16
CA GLU A 107 6.97 -22.87 -5.64
C GLU A 107 7.46 -23.76 -4.50
N LEU A 108 7.77 -23.20 -3.33
CA LEU A 108 8.13 -23.96 -2.14
C LEU A 108 6.96 -24.81 -1.64
N ILE A 109 5.72 -24.30 -1.67
CA ILE A 109 4.56 -25.04 -1.16
C ILE A 109 4.10 -26.13 -2.13
N TYR A 110 4.01 -25.80 -3.42
CA TYR A 110 3.37 -26.65 -4.43
C TYR A 110 4.34 -27.31 -5.41
N GLY A 111 5.59 -26.89 -5.43
CA GLY A 111 6.59 -27.44 -6.34
C GLY A 111 7.30 -28.67 -5.77
N ASP A 112 8.06 -29.30 -6.66
CA ASP A 112 8.81 -30.52 -6.40
C ASP A 112 10.10 -30.26 -5.61
N LYS A 113 10.50 -28.99 -5.47
CA LYS A 113 11.64 -28.60 -4.64
C LYS A 113 11.39 -29.04 -3.19
N GLN A 114 12.29 -29.86 -2.69
CA GLN A 114 12.34 -30.32 -1.30
C GLN A 114 13.70 -29.92 -0.74
N PRO A 115 13.84 -28.68 -0.24
CA PRO A 115 15.06 -28.26 0.43
C PRO A 115 15.26 -29.11 1.68
N ALA A 116 16.51 -29.48 1.96
CA ALA A 116 16.84 -30.38 3.06
C ALA A 116 16.81 -29.66 4.42
N SER A 117 17.03 -28.34 4.42
CA SER A 117 17.07 -27.51 5.62
C SER A 117 16.37 -26.18 5.41
N HIS A 118 15.87 -25.59 6.50
CA HIS A 118 15.34 -24.22 6.48
C HIS A 118 16.42 -23.18 6.12
N GLN A 119 17.69 -23.45 6.46
CA GLN A 119 18.80 -22.55 6.12
C GLN A 119 18.96 -22.41 4.59
N GLU A 120 18.85 -23.52 3.85
CA GLU A 120 18.94 -23.52 2.39
C GLU A 120 17.84 -22.66 1.75
N VAL A 121 16.61 -22.75 2.27
CA VAL A 121 15.50 -21.89 1.86
C VAL A 121 15.82 -20.42 2.11
N MET A 122 16.39 -20.13 3.28
CA MET A 122 16.73 -18.76 3.63
C MET A 122 17.85 -18.20 2.77
N ASP A 123 18.86 -18.98 2.43
CA ASP A 123 19.96 -18.54 1.59
C ASP A 123 19.48 -18.14 0.18
N GLU A 124 18.55 -18.90 -0.40
CA GLU A 124 17.94 -18.55 -1.71
C GLU A 124 17.01 -17.33 -1.63
N VAL A 125 16.28 -17.18 -0.52
CA VAL A 125 15.23 -16.17 -0.38
C VAL A 125 15.74 -14.84 0.16
N LYS A 126 16.86 -14.85 0.88
CA LYS A 126 17.42 -13.69 1.59
C LYS A 126 17.62 -12.51 0.68
N GLU A 127 18.29 -12.68 -0.46
CA GLU A 127 18.53 -11.59 -1.41
C GLU A 127 17.22 -10.97 -1.93
N MET A 128 16.24 -11.81 -2.28
CA MET A 128 14.93 -11.34 -2.74
C MET A 128 14.13 -10.63 -1.64
N LEU A 129 14.28 -11.07 -0.38
CA LEU A 129 13.66 -10.45 0.78
C LEU A 129 14.28 -9.10 1.11
N ASP A 130 15.61 -9.01 1.06
CA ASP A 130 16.36 -7.78 1.30
C ASP A 130 15.93 -6.72 0.27
N GLU A 131 15.97 -7.06 -1.03
CA GLU A 131 15.50 -6.20 -2.12
C GLU A 131 14.04 -5.76 -1.89
N ALA A 132 13.16 -6.68 -1.49
CA ALA A 132 11.76 -6.35 -1.25
C ALA A 132 11.55 -5.45 -0.03
N CYS A 133 12.31 -5.64 1.04
CA CYS A 133 12.21 -4.84 2.26
C CYS A 133 12.73 -3.42 2.01
N GLU A 134 13.88 -3.28 1.36
CA GLU A 134 14.47 -2.00 0.97
C GLU A 134 13.53 -1.18 0.09
N VAL A 135 12.98 -1.80 -0.96
CA VAL A 135 12.05 -1.12 -1.88
C VAL A 135 10.75 -0.72 -1.16
N ILE A 136 10.25 -1.52 -0.21
CA ILE A 136 9.06 -1.14 0.58
C ILE A 136 9.37 0.09 1.43
N ASP A 137 10.56 0.16 2.03
CA ASP A 137 10.94 1.28 2.89
C ASP A 137 11.21 2.55 2.08
N GLU A 138 11.89 2.44 0.94
CA GLU A 138 12.06 3.54 -0.02
C GLU A 138 10.70 4.16 -0.38
N VAL A 139 9.71 3.33 -0.76
CA VAL A 139 8.36 3.80 -1.12
C VAL A 139 7.62 4.44 0.07
N THR A 140 7.94 4.01 1.29
CA THR A 140 7.37 4.55 2.53
C THR A 140 7.98 5.91 2.88
N VAL A 141 9.31 6.02 2.78
CA VAL A 141 10.07 7.26 2.98
C VAL A 141 9.64 8.34 1.98
N GLN A 142 9.41 7.95 0.72
CA GLN A 142 8.90 8.82 -0.35
C GLN A 142 7.43 9.27 -0.14
N GLY A 143 6.75 8.71 0.86
CA GLY A 143 5.37 9.06 1.23
C GLY A 143 4.32 8.53 0.26
N VAL A 144 4.64 7.52 -0.55
CA VAL A 144 3.68 6.86 -1.45
C VAL A 144 2.87 5.80 -0.70
N LEU A 145 3.49 5.17 0.32
CA LEU A 145 2.88 4.18 1.20
C LEU A 145 2.89 4.67 2.65
N HIS A 146 1.84 4.38 3.42
CA HIS A 146 1.80 4.70 4.84
C HIS A 146 2.58 3.65 5.64
N ARG A 147 3.27 4.08 6.71
CA ARG A 147 4.10 3.22 7.60
C ARG A 147 3.42 1.92 8.05
N ASN A 148 2.16 2.00 8.51
CA ASN A 148 1.42 0.82 8.95
C ASN A 148 1.08 -0.13 7.78
N THR A 149 0.88 0.43 6.58
CA THR A 149 0.65 -0.38 5.39
C THR A 149 1.94 -1.08 4.99
N ALA A 150 3.09 -0.42 5.08
CA ALA A 150 4.40 -1.01 4.84
C ALA A 150 4.66 -2.20 5.78
N ALA A 151 4.47 -2.01 7.09
CA ALA A 151 4.61 -3.07 8.09
C ALA A 151 3.72 -4.30 7.76
N LYS A 152 2.46 -4.09 7.40
CA LYS A 152 1.54 -5.17 6.97
C LYS A 152 2.01 -5.89 5.70
N ARG A 153 2.70 -5.21 4.78
CA ARG A 153 3.24 -5.83 3.56
C ARG A 153 4.45 -6.71 3.86
N LYS A 154 5.36 -6.23 4.72
CA LYS A 154 6.50 -7.01 5.21
C LYS A 154 6.03 -8.27 5.96
N ASP A 155 5.14 -8.09 6.93
CA ASP A 155 4.56 -9.20 7.70
C ASP A 155 3.85 -10.23 6.81
N ARG A 156 3.17 -9.80 5.74
CA ARG A 156 2.56 -10.73 4.77
C ARG A 156 3.59 -11.62 4.07
N MET A 157 4.76 -11.09 3.71
CA MET A 157 5.81 -11.90 3.06
C MET A 157 6.38 -12.92 4.05
N PHE A 158 6.73 -12.48 5.26
CA PHE A 158 7.26 -13.37 6.28
C PHE A 158 6.27 -14.46 6.67
N ARG A 159 4.99 -14.13 6.83
CA ARG A 159 3.94 -15.14 7.08
C ARG A 159 3.78 -16.12 5.93
N ALA A 160 4.00 -15.72 4.68
CA ALA A 160 3.92 -16.63 3.54
C ALA A 160 5.08 -17.62 3.54
N ILE A 161 6.29 -17.16 3.85
CA ILE A 161 7.48 -18.01 3.99
C ILE A 161 7.30 -18.99 5.14
N LEU A 162 6.92 -18.49 6.32
CA LEU A 162 6.69 -19.32 7.50
C LEU A 162 5.69 -20.45 7.22
N ARG A 163 4.55 -20.12 6.58
CA ARG A 163 3.55 -21.12 6.17
C ARG A 163 4.10 -22.13 5.15
N GLY A 164 5.03 -21.71 4.29
CA GLY A 164 5.71 -22.59 3.34
C GLY A 164 6.61 -23.59 4.06
N SER A 165 7.45 -23.11 4.97
CA SER A 165 8.35 -23.94 5.78
C SER A 165 7.58 -24.89 6.70
N GLU A 166 6.49 -24.43 7.33
CA GLU A 166 5.60 -25.26 8.16
C GLU A 166 5.01 -26.42 7.36
N LYS A 167 4.53 -26.17 6.14
CA LYS A 167 3.93 -27.21 5.28
C LYS A 167 4.92 -28.29 4.84
N LYS A 168 6.19 -27.92 4.65
CA LYS A 168 7.26 -28.88 4.32
C LYS A 168 7.84 -29.56 5.57
N GLY A 169 7.39 -29.20 6.77
CA GLY A 169 7.87 -29.77 8.02
C GLY A 169 9.26 -29.30 8.46
N LEU A 170 9.77 -28.23 7.85
CA LEU A 170 11.12 -27.69 8.13
C LEU A 170 11.15 -26.90 9.44
N ILE A 171 10.04 -26.24 9.77
CA ILE A 171 9.85 -25.48 11.01
C ILE A 171 8.56 -25.95 11.66
N THR A 172 8.66 -26.32 12.94
CA THR A 172 7.50 -26.42 13.82
C THR A 172 7.29 -25.07 14.49
N ARG A 173 6.05 -24.58 14.44
CA ARG A 173 5.67 -23.37 15.17
C ARG A 173 5.69 -23.70 16.66
N PRO A 174 6.37 -22.92 17.52
CA PRO A 174 6.33 -23.15 18.95
C PRO A 174 4.87 -23.11 19.42
N SER A 175 4.45 -24.15 20.12
CA SER A 175 3.08 -24.26 20.61
C SER A 175 2.84 -23.18 21.66
N VAL A 176 1.61 -22.66 21.73
CA VAL A 176 1.25 -21.58 22.68
C VAL A 176 1.37 -22.03 24.15
N GLU A 177 1.45 -23.34 24.37
CA GLU A 177 1.51 -23.99 25.67
C GLU A 177 2.92 -23.95 26.28
N GLU A 178 3.96 -23.91 25.45
CA GLU A 178 5.36 -23.87 25.90
C GLU A 178 5.77 -22.48 26.42
N ASP A 179 5.24 -21.39 25.82
CA ASP A 179 5.52 -20.02 26.23
C ASP A 179 4.39 -19.04 25.83
N PRO A 180 3.66 -18.44 26.80
CA PRO A 180 2.59 -17.47 26.50
C PRO A 180 3.07 -16.23 25.72
N GLN A 181 4.34 -15.87 25.89
CA GLN A 181 4.97 -14.72 25.23
C GLN A 181 5.09 -14.92 23.71
N ASN A 182 5.18 -16.17 23.23
CA ASN A 182 5.49 -16.49 21.83
C ASN A 182 4.32 -16.29 20.85
N ARG A 183 3.09 -16.09 21.36
CA ARG A 183 1.90 -15.82 20.54
C ARG A 183 2.03 -14.57 19.67
N PHE A 184 2.75 -13.56 20.15
CA PHE A 184 2.86 -12.25 19.50
C PHE A 184 4.19 -12.03 18.78
N VAL A 185 5.01 -13.08 18.66
CA VAL A 185 6.31 -12.98 18.00
C VAL A 185 6.10 -12.76 16.49
N PRO A 186 6.71 -11.71 15.90
CA PRO A 186 6.66 -11.47 14.47
C PRO A 186 7.25 -12.64 13.67
N ALA A 187 6.67 -12.95 12.51
CA ALA A 187 7.08 -14.09 11.69
C ALA A 187 8.56 -14.04 11.27
N TYR A 188 9.14 -12.85 11.06
CA TYR A 188 10.56 -12.72 10.70
C TYR A 188 11.51 -13.22 11.78
N LYS A 189 11.15 -13.06 13.07
CA LYS A 189 11.96 -13.55 14.19
C LYS A 189 11.93 -15.08 14.28
N ILE A 190 10.76 -15.67 14.04
CA ILE A 190 10.59 -17.14 14.02
C ILE A 190 11.43 -17.77 12.91
N ILE A 191 11.52 -17.09 11.77
CA ILE A 191 12.31 -17.51 10.62
C ILE A 191 13.83 -17.37 10.88
N GLY A 192 14.23 -16.58 11.89
CA GLY A 192 15.63 -16.23 12.14
C GLY A 192 16.19 -15.19 11.17
N TYR A 193 15.33 -14.33 10.61
CA TYR A 193 15.72 -13.29 9.65
C TYR A 193 15.88 -11.93 10.32
N GLU A 194 17.00 -11.28 10.06
CA GLU A 194 17.28 -9.90 10.49
C GLU A 194 16.84 -8.92 9.40
N LEU A 195 16.05 -7.91 9.75
CA LEU A 195 15.62 -6.92 8.77
C LEU A 195 16.78 -5.98 8.41
N PRO A 196 16.99 -5.67 7.12
CA PRO A 196 18.00 -4.70 6.72
C PRO A 196 17.65 -3.30 7.25
N GLU A 197 18.70 -2.54 7.57
CA GLU A 197 18.57 -1.15 7.99
C GLU A 197 18.18 -0.26 6.79
N CYS A 198 17.17 0.59 6.98
CA CYS A 198 16.75 1.53 5.95
C CYS A 198 17.57 2.82 6.05
N ASN A 199 18.47 3.02 5.09
CA ASN A 199 19.27 4.25 4.97
C ASN A 199 18.65 5.30 4.03
N TYR A 200 17.43 5.07 3.54
CA TYR A 200 16.80 5.99 2.60
C TYR A 200 16.30 7.27 3.29
N VAL A 201 16.69 8.40 2.70
CA VAL A 201 16.15 9.72 3.05
C VAL A 201 15.10 10.12 2.03
N ARG A 202 14.14 10.93 2.44
CA ARG A 202 13.10 11.44 1.55
C ARG A 202 13.69 12.39 0.52
N GLU A 203 13.86 11.91 -0.69
CA GLU A 203 14.32 12.74 -1.81
C GLU A 203 13.17 13.65 -2.31
N PRO A 204 13.49 14.88 -2.76
CA PRO A 204 12.52 15.68 -3.49
C PRO A 204 12.10 14.94 -4.76
N ARG A 205 10.82 15.03 -5.13
CA ARG A 205 10.36 14.38 -6.36
C ARG A 205 11.05 15.00 -7.56
N PRO A 206 11.26 14.27 -8.66
CA PRO A 206 12.04 14.77 -9.79
C PRO A 206 11.60 16.16 -10.29
N TRP A 207 10.29 16.42 -10.39
CA TRP A 207 9.77 17.73 -10.80
C TRP A 207 9.72 18.82 -9.73
N GLN A 208 10.24 18.57 -8.53
CA GLN A 208 10.42 19.56 -7.46
C GLN A 208 11.84 20.09 -7.41
N LEU A 209 12.80 19.40 -8.06
CA LEU A 209 14.19 19.84 -8.10
C LEU A 209 14.33 21.13 -8.93
N PRO A 210 15.14 22.11 -8.47
CA PRO A 210 15.50 23.27 -9.29
C PRO A 210 16.24 22.77 -10.54
N GLY A 211 15.84 23.28 -11.72
CA GLY A 211 16.36 22.83 -13.02
C GLY A 211 15.53 21.72 -13.69
N TRP A 212 14.62 21.05 -12.99
CA TRP A 212 13.70 20.08 -13.59
C TRP A 212 12.50 20.78 -14.24
N LYS A 213 12.79 21.46 -15.35
CA LYS A 213 11.76 22.03 -16.21
C LYS A 213 11.16 20.89 -17.02
N SER A 214 9.85 20.66 -16.88
CA SER A 214 9.18 19.71 -17.76
C SER A 214 9.41 20.13 -19.23
N PRO A 215 9.42 19.20 -20.19
CA PRO A 215 9.55 19.55 -21.62
C PRO A 215 8.58 20.67 -22.06
N TRP A 216 7.43 20.76 -21.42
CA TRP A 216 6.45 21.84 -21.62
C TRP A 216 6.83 23.18 -21.02
N MET A 217 7.51 23.20 -19.86
CA MET A 217 8.08 24.42 -19.29
C MET A 217 9.24 24.91 -20.16
N LEU A 218 10.09 24.00 -20.64
CA LEU A 218 11.16 24.32 -21.58
C LEU A 218 10.58 24.88 -22.89
N LYS A 219 9.54 24.23 -23.44
CA LYS A 219 8.83 24.73 -24.63
C LYS A 219 8.19 26.10 -24.38
N TRP A 220 7.53 26.30 -23.24
CA TRP A 220 6.90 27.58 -22.90
C TRP A 220 7.92 28.71 -22.72
N GLU A 221 9.04 28.44 -22.06
CA GLU A 221 10.14 29.39 -21.94
C GLU A 221 10.76 29.71 -23.30
N TRP A 222 10.93 28.70 -24.17
CA TRP A 222 11.39 28.89 -25.54
C TRP A 222 10.40 29.74 -26.36
N GLU A 223 9.09 29.47 -26.26
CA GLU A 223 8.06 30.29 -26.93
C GLU A 223 8.04 31.73 -26.40
N LYS A 224 8.22 31.91 -25.09
CA LYS A 224 8.33 33.23 -24.45
C LYS A 224 9.58 33.98 -24.92
N TRP A 225 10.72 33.30 -24.97
CA TRP A 225 11.97 33.84 -25.48
C TRP A 225 11.86 34.22 -26.96
N ARG A 226 11.23 33.37 -27.78
CA ARG A 226 11.00 33.60 -29.21
C ARG A 226 10.13 34.84 -29.46
N LYS A 227 9.08 35.04 -28.64
CA LYS A 227 8.25 36.25 -28.68
C LYS A 227 9.04 37.52 -28.31
N LEU A 228 9.94 37.44 -27.33
CA LEU A 228 10.75 38.59 -26.90
C LEU A 228 11.84 38.96 -27.90
N THR A 229 12.44 37.98 -28.56
CA THR A 229 13.54 38.19 -29.53
C THR A 229 13.04 38.51 -30.94
N GLY A 230 11.73 38.36 -31.22
CA GLY A 230 11.14 38.69 -32.52
C GLY A 230 11.63 37.82 -33.69
N ARG A 231 12.43 36.78 -33.42
CA ARG A 231 12.92 35.83 -34.43
C ARG A 231 11.78 34.86 -34.77
N LYS A 232 11.26 34.96 -36.00
CA LYS A 232 10.30 34.01 -36.57
C LYS A 232 10.98 32.70 -36.90
#